data_AF-A0A959HRN8-F1
#
_entry.id   AF-A0A959HRN8-F1
#
_cell.length_a   1.000
_cell.length_b   1.000
_cell.length_c   1.000
_cell.angle_alpha   90.00
_cell.angle_beta   90.00
_cell.angle_gamma   90.00
#
_symmetry.space_group_name_H-M   'P 1'
#
loop_
_entity.id
_entity.type
_entity.pdbx_description
1 polymer ?
#
loop_
_entity_poly.entity_id
_entity_poly.type
_entity_poly.pdbx_seq_one_letter_code
_entity_poly.pdbx_strand_id
1 'polypeptide(L)'
;MKQLVFSTLILFLSMNMYAQSNPSDGANSKQDLSKFSKIVVNDNAIVTIKQDDGTPGIRDNNGKKLDLDVKNGVLNINGIKNVTIACSNVSQIEGNDVAQITVSGGLSKSVEIIGNDASKININATLENVVVEGNDATRIELSGSCKSLNIKTNDASLVEGDMTSDYLFGKSYDVSNIKIAGSKFVDTEINDQSNIEILKDPAVPEPAPSDIIEPKVPEDVYIEGNVDLDENIEKWNKKKMKWWPAQRVWAGFEMSIVGLSNKFLEFQPDQNHDLWKLDQPSVSFHVNLFEHKFKLGTEYLKFVTGLGFQWDVLRFKNDVTLNNTRDKVEILPSPYGSELKKNNLVLGQIQIPLLLNINTKPQSKYNFHIDGGVVVGYRFKQFLKQSVYTNYKTTIQQTSSAQFHQNPFDVSATVRLGVGEWSVFGMYDLASLYKKNEGPQLNVWNIGVTIIPF
;
A
#
# COMPACT_ATOMS: atom_id res chain seq x y z
N MET A 1 -6.99 1.42 -29.24
CA MET A 1 -5.63 1.31 -29.80
C MET A 1 -4.66 1.64 -28.65
N LYS A 2 -3.79 0.71 -28.23
CA LYS A 2 -2.78 0.85 -27.13
C LYS A 2 -3.40 1.07 -25.72
N GLN A 3 -3.06 0.26 -24.70
CA GLN A 3 -1.89 0.33 -23.79
C GLN A 3 -1.93 1.65 -22.96
N LEU A 4 -2.17 1.69 -21.63
CA LEU A 4 -1.96 0.70 -20.52
C LEU A 4 -0.46 0.35 -20.36
N VAL A 5 0.14 0.15 -19.17
CA VAL A 5 -0.34 0.17 -17.76
C VAL A 5 0.49 1.23 -16.96
N PHE A 6 0.79 1.28 -15.64
CA PHE A 6 0.59 0.51 -14.39
C PHE A 6 0.25 1.48 -13.23
N SER A 7 -0.06 1.05 -11.98
CA SER A 7 -0.27 -0.32 -11.46
C SER A 7 -1.69 -0.47 -10.90
N THR A 8 -2.19 -1.70 -10.73
CA THR A 8 -3.63 -1.93 -10.46
C THR A 8 -3.89 -3.16 -9.60
N LEU A 9 -4.16 -2.91 -8.31
CA LEU A 9 -5.32 -3.42 -7.57
C LEU A 9 -5.77 -4.87 -7.85
N ILE A 10 -5.47 -5.79 -6.93
CA ILE A 10 -6.31 -6.99 -6.70
C ILE A 10 -7.20 -6.77 -5.48
N LEU A 11 -8.52 -6.76 -5.73
CA LEU A 11 -9.55 -6.77 -4.69
C LEU A 11 -10.73 -7.60 -5.22
N PHE A 12 -10.68 -8.91 -4.99
CA PHE A 12 -11.69 -9.84 -5.53
C PHE A 12 -13.01 -9.71 -4.79
N LEU A 13 -14.05 -9.29 -5.52
CA LEU A 13 -15.41 -9.15 -5.03
C LEU A 13 -16.12 -10.52 -5.07
N SER A 14 -16.43 -11.10 -3.91
CA SER A 14 -17.14 -12.37 -3.79
C SER A 14 -18.65 -12.23 -4.07
N MET A 15 -19.03 -12.27 -5.36
CA MET A 15 -20.44 -12.39 -5.74
C MET A 15 -20.99 -13.77 -5.37
N ASN A 16 -22.04 -13.78 -4.54
CA ASN A 16 -22.79 -14.99 -4.22
C ASN A 16 -23.64 -15.41 -5.43
N MET A 17 -23.38 -16.60 -5.99
CA MET A 17 -24.34 -17.30 -6.84
C MET A 17 -24.93 -18.48 -6.07
N TYR A 18 -26.18 -18.35 -5.62
CA TYR A 18 -26.97 -19.50 -5.19
C TYR A 18 -27.37 -20.32 -6.42
N ALA A 19 -26.84 -21.53 -6.52
CA ALA A 19 -27.29 -22.56 -7.45
C ALA A 19 -27.84 -23.75 -6.64
N GLN A 20 -29.08 -24.14 -6.92
CA GLN A 20 -29.84 -25.10 -6.12
C GLN A 20 -29.45 -26.54 -6.46
N SER A 21 -29.07 -27.34 -5.46
CA SER A 21 -28.64 -28.73 -5.65
C SER A 21 -29.79 -29.73 -5.57
N ASN A 22 -30.03 -30.46 -6.67
CA ASN A 22 -30.84 -31.69 -6.66
C ASN A 22 -29.91 -32.91 -6.50
N PRO A 23 -30.15 -33.82 -5.54
CA PRO A 23 -29.24 -34.93 -5.25
C PRO A 23 -29.59 -36.22 -6.00
N SER A 24 -29.27 -36.30 -7.30
CA SER A 24 -29.32 -37.56 -8.06
C SER A 24 -28.44 -37.52 -9.32
N ASP A 25 -27.23 -38.09 -9.23
CA ASP A 25 -26.74 -39.16 -10.12
C ASP A 25 -25.24 -39.43 -9.92
N GLY A 26 -24.85 -40.71 -9.93
CA GLY A 26 -23.49 -41.15 -9.65
C GLY A 26 -22.74 -41.62 -10.89
N ALA A 27 -21.90 -40.75 -11.48
CA ALA A 27 -20.86 -41.15 -12.44
C ALA A 27 -19.75 -40.08 -12.56
N ASN A 28 -18.48 -40.51 -12.51
CA ASN A 28 -17.28 -39.84 -13.05
C ASN A 28 -17.27 -38.30 -13.01
N SER A 29 -17.03 -37.73 -11.83
CA SER A 29 -16.83 -36.28 -11.68
C SER A 29 -15.64 -35.77 -12.49
N LYS A 30 -15.91 -35.09 -13.61
CA LYS A 30 -14.93 -34.20 -14.26
C LYS A 30 -14.51 -33.13 -13.24
N GLN A 31 -13.30 -33.26 -12.71
CA GLN A 31 -12.60 -32.18 -12.00
C GLN A 31 -12.66 -30.92 -12.87
N ASP A 32 -13.39 -29.92 -12.40
CA ASP A 32 -13.87 -28.81 -13.21
C ASP A 32 -12.92 -27.62 -13.06
N LEU A 33 -11.88 -27.63 -13.89
CA LEU A 33 -10.74 -26.73 -13.82
C LEU A 33 -11.07 -25.31 -14.32
N SER A 34 -12.33 -25.05 -14.67
CA SER A 34 -12.87 -23.69 -14.87
C SER A 34 -12.98 -22.89 -13.56
N LYS A 35 -12.82 -23.55 -12.41
CA LYS A 35 -13.11 -23.03 -11.06
C LYS A 35 -11.94 -22.37 -10.32
N PHE A 36 -10.78 -22.17 -10.96
CA PHE A 36 -9.68 -21.40 -10.36
C PHE A 36 -9.00 -20.45 -11.36
N SER A 37 -8.57 -19.31 -10.85
CA SER A 37 -7.74 -18.33 -11.55
C SER A 37 -6.47 -17.96 -10.76
N LYS A 38 -6.38 -18.34 -9.48
CA LYS A 38 -5.16 -18.26 -8.66
C LYS A 38 -4.58 -19.65 -8.40
N ILE A 39 -3.27 -19.77 -8.47
CA ILE A 39 -2.50 -20.91 -7.94
C ILE A 39 -1.60 -20.40 -6.80
N VAL A 40 -1.61 -21.10 -5.66
CA VAL A 40 -0.69 -20.88 -4.53
C VAL A 40 0.11 -22.15 -4.31
N VAL A 41 1.44 -22.01 -4.18
CA VAL A 41 2.38 -23.13 -4.00
C VAL A 41 3.22 -22.87 -2.74
N ASN A 42 3.20 -23.80 -1.79
CA ASN A 42 3.83 -23.68 -0.47
C ASN A 42 4.65 -24.94 -0.12
N ASP A 43 5.32 -24.93 1.04
CA ASP A 43 5.97 -26.08 1.68
C ASP A 43 6.96 -26.84 0.76
N ASN A 44 7.87 -26.15 0.04
CA ASN A 44 8.89 -26.78 -0.82
C ASN A 44 8.29 -27.70 -1.92
N ALA A 45 7.07 -27.39 -2.35
CA ALA A 45 6.42 -28.01 -3.50
C ALA A 45 7.10 -27.61 -4.83
N ILE A 46 6.99 -28.47 -5.84
CA ILE A 46 7.60 -28.26 -7.17
C ILE A 46 6.52 -28.44 -8.22
N VAL A 47 6.21 -27.38 -8.97
CA VAL A 47 5.02 -27.28 -9.82
C VAL A 47 5.38 -26.80 -11.23
N THR A 48 4.89 -27.50 -12.25
CA THR A 48 4.97 -27.11 -13.66
C THR A 48 3.58 -26.75 -14.18
N ILE A 49 3.38 -25.51 -14.61
CA ILE A 49 2.13 -25.02 -15.22
C ILE A 49 2.34 -24.96 -16.73
N LYS A 50 1.45 -25.60 -17.49
CA LYS A 50 1.45 -25.60 -18.95
C LYS A 50 0.09 -25.25 -19.53
N GLN A 51 0.10 -24.86 -20.80
CA GLN A 51 -1.10 -24.70 -21.60
C GLN A 51 -1.91 -26.01 -21.66
N ASP A 52 -3.24 -25.89 -21.59
CA ASP A 52 -4.16 -26.97 -21.90
C ASP A 52 -4.00 -27.42 -23.36
N ASP A 53 -3.61 -28.68 -23.53
CA ASP A 53 -3.39 -29.39 -24.78
C ASP A 53 -4.59 -30.26 -25.20
N GLY A 54 -5.76 -30.01 -24.61
CA GLY A 54 -6.94 -30.86 -24.71
C GLY A 54 -7.01 -31.92 -23.60
N THR A 55 -6.03 -31.96 -22.69
CA THR A 55 -6.01 -32.87 -21.54
C THR A 55 -5.92 -32.11 -20.20
N PRO A 56 -6.84 -31.19 -19.90
CA PRO A 56 -6.75 -30.33 -18.73
C PRO A 56 -6.78 -31.15 -17.43
N GLY A 57 -5.93 -30.80 -16.47
CA GLY A 57 -5.87 -31.49 -15.19
C GLY A 57 -4.52 -31.41 -14.47
N ILE A 58 -4.59 -31.70 -13.18
CA ILE A 58 -3.46 -31.81 -12.26
C ILE A 58 -2.96 -33.26 -12.26
N ARG A 59 -1.65 -33.47 -12.38
CA ARG A 59 -1.01 -34.80 -12.46
C ARG A 59 0.28 -34.89 -11.66
N ASP A 60 0.64 -36.10 -11.23
CA ASP A 60 1.96 -36.42 -10.69
C ASP A 60 2.99 -36.75 -11.79
N ASN A 61 4.23 -37.06 -11.38
CA ASN A 61 5.32 -37.53 -12.25
C ASN A 61 4.98 -38.77 -13.11
N ASN A 62 4.01 -39.59 -12.70
CA ASN A 62 3.61 -40.80 -13.40
C ASN A 62 2.45 -40.53 -14.38
N GLY A 63 2.04 -39.28 -14.54
CA GLY A 63 0.87 -38.88 -15.30
C GLY A 63 -0.47 -39.21 -14.61
N LYS A 64 -0.44 -39.75 -13.38
CA LYS A 64 -1.64 -40.07 -12.61
C LYS A 64 -2.33 -38.78 -12.21
N LYS A 65 -3.64 -38.69 -12.47
CA LYS A 65 -4.44 -37.54 -12.08
C LYS A 65 -4.46 -37.39 -10.56
N LEU A 66 -4.21 -36.17 -10.08
CA LEU A 66 -4.35 -35.77 -8.69
C LEU A 66 -5.66 -35.01 -8.51
N ASP A 67 -6.32 -35.23 -7.38
CA ASP A 67 -7.45 -34.41 -6.94
C ASP A 67 -6.99 -33.51 -5.79
N LEU A 68 -6.90 -32.20 -6.06
CA LEU A 68 -6.44 -31.18 -5.11
C LEU A 68 -7.57 -30.18 -4.87
N ASP A 69 -7.61 -29.67 -3.65
CA ASP A 69 -8.71 -28.84 -3.14
C ASP A 69 -8.67 -27.42 -3.73
N VAL A 70 -9.79 -26.99 -4.32
CA VAL A 70 -9.96 -25.67 -4.95
C VAL A 70 -11.01 -24.89 -4.17
N LYS A 71 -10.58 -23.82 -3.48
CA LYS A 71 -11.44 -22.99 -2.63
C LYS A 71 -11.48 -21.57 -3.16
N ASN A 72 -12.69 -21.04 -3.36
CA ASN A 72 -12.93 -19.63 -3.69
C ASN A 72 -12.12 -19.10 -4.89
N GLY A 73 -11.86 -19.92 -5.92
CA GLY A 73 -11.05 -19.54 -7.08
C GLY A 73 -9.54 -19.81 -6.95
N VAL A 74 -9.09 -20.41 -5.84
CA VAL A 74 -7.69 -20.67 -5.51
C VAL A 74 -7.40 -22.17 -5.46
N LEU A 75 -6.45 -22.63 -6.27
CA LEU A 75 -5.82 -23.94 -6.17
C LEU A 75 -4.60 -23.85 -5.24
N ASN A 76 -4.55 -24.66 -4.18
CA ASN A 76 -3.46 -24.66 -3.19
C ASN A 76 -2.65 -25.95 -3.28
N ILE A 77 -1.32 -25.84 -3.26
CA ILE A 77 -0.40 -26.98 -3.43
C ILE A 77 0.71 -26.91 -2.38
N ASN A 78 0.67 -27.82 -1.42
CA ASN A 78 1.57 -27.84 -0.25
C ASN A 78 2.37 -29.15 -0.23
N GLY A 79 3.70 -29.09 -0.21
CA GLY A 79 4.58 -30.25 -0.02
C GLY A 79 4.72 -31.21 -1.21
N ILE A 80 3.88 -31.08 -2.24
CA ILE A 80 3.86 -32.02 -3.38
C ILE A 80 4.92 -31.64 -4.41
N LYS A 81 5.81 -32.57 -4.72
CA LYS A 81 6.91 -32.36 -5.68
C LYS A 81 6.59 -32.96 -7.05
N ASN A 82 6.87 -32.17 -8.08
CA ASN A 82 6.71 -32.49 -9.50
C ASN A 82 5.23 -32.69 -9.91
N VAL A 83 4.39 -31.71 -9.57
CA VAL A 83 3.01 -31.63 -10.03
C VAL A 83 2.95 -30.93 -11.38
N THR A 84 2.30 -31.52 -12.38
CA THR A 84 1.99 -30.86 -13.66
C THR A 84 0.54 -30.40 -13.70
N ILE A 85 0.32 -29.13 -14.03
CA ILE A 85 -0.99 -28.50 -14.16
C ILE A 85 -1.20 -28.11 -15.62
N ALA A 86 -2.23 -28.66 -16.26
CA ALA A 86 -2.68 -28.23 -17.59
C ALA A 86 -3.94 -27.36 -17.45
N CYS A 87 -3.83 -26.07 -17.78
CA CYS A 87 -4.88 -25.06 -17.61
C CYS A 87 -4.81 -23.98 -18.71
N SER A 88 -5.70 -22.99 -18.69
CA SER A 88 -5.88 -22.04 -19.80
C SER A 88 -6.20 -20.58 -19.43
N ASN A 89 -6.38 -20.25 -18.14
CA ASN A 89 -6.82 -18.93 -17.70
C ASN A 89 -6.37 -18.56 -16.26
N VAL A 90 -5.11 -18.86 -15.91
CA VAL A 90 -4.54 -18.47 -14.59
C VAL A 90 -4.09 -17.01 -14.62
N SER A 91 -4.65 -16.19 -13.73
CA SER A 91 -4.38 -14.74 -13.63
C SER A 91 -3.48 -14.36 -12.47
N GLN A 92 -3.24 -15.25 -11.51
CA GLN A 92 -2.36 -15.00 -10.37
C GLN A 92 -1.60 -16.28 -9.99
N ILE A 93 -0.29 -16.14 -9.77
CA ILE A 93 0.59 -17.19 -9.25
C ILE A 93 1.25 -16.66 -7.99
N GLU A 94 1.27 -17.46 -6.93
CA GLU A 94 1.92 -17.17 -5.66
C GLU A 94 2.82 -18.35 -5.25
N GLY A 95 4.07 -18.08 -4.90
CA GLY A 95 5.03 -19.05 -4.37
C GLY A 95 5.54 -18.63 -2.99
N ASN A 96 5.43 -19.51 -2.00
CA ASN A 96 5.87 -19.30 -0.62
C ASN A 96 6.73 -20.49 -0.16
N ASP A 97 7.38 -20.40 1.01
CA ASP A 97 8.08 -21.50 1.70
C ASP A 97 8.99 -22.37 0.78
N VAL A 98 9.93 -21.73 0.07
CA VAL A 98 10.89 -22.39 -0.85
C VAL A 98 10.20 -23.17 -1.99
N ALA A 99 8.97 -22.80 -2.36
CA ALA A 99 8.27 -23.34 -3.54
C ALA A 99 9.05 -23.11 -4.84
N GLN A 100 8.93 -24.05 -5.77
CA GLN A 100 9.51 -23.95 -7.11
C GLN A 100 8.42 -24.06 -8.17
N ILE A 101 8.24 -23.00 -8.97
CA ILE A 101 7.19 -22.92 -10.00
C ILE A 101 7.85 -22.70 -11.35
N THR A 102 7.46 -23.48 -12.37
CA THR A 102 7.89 -23.27 -13.76
C THR A 102 6.67 -23.20 -14.68
N VAL A 103 6.60 -22.20 -15.54
CA VAL A 103 5.41 -21.88 -16.35
C VAL A 103 5.78 -21.78 -17.82
N SER A 104 5.10 -22.56 -18.66
CA SER A 104 5.26 -22.55 -20.13
C SER A 104 3.96 -22.27 -20.90
N GLY A 105 2.89 -21.89 -20.19
CA GLY A 105 1.59 -21.55 -20.77
C GLY A 105 0.46 -21.65 -19.75
N GLY A 106 -0.79 -21.58 -20.19
CA GLY A 106 -1.98 -21.73 -19.33
C GLY A 106 -2.34 -20.50 -18.50
N LEU A 107 -1.63 -19.39 -18.71
CA LEU A 107 -1.88 -18.08 -18.13
C LEU A 107 -2.94 -17.30 -18.91
N SER A 108 -3.68 -16.42 -18.23
CA SER A 108 -4.44 -15.36 -18.89
C SER A 108 -3.52 -14.26 -19.44
N LYS A 109 -4.02 -13.48 -20.39
CA LYS A 109 -3.28 -12.39 -21.05
C LYS A 109 -2.71 -11.33 -20.09
N SER A 110 -3.35 -11.12 -18.96
CA SER A 110 -2.79 -10.37 -17.84
C SER A 110 -2.53 -11.34 -16.70
N VAL A 111 -1.41 -11.21 -16.02
CA VAL A 111 -1.01 -12.09 -14.91
C VAL A 111 -0.28 -11.29 -13.82
N GLU A 112 -0.52 -11.67 -12.58
CA GLU A 112 0.30 -11.26 -11.43
C GLU A 112 1.12 -12.45 -10.92
N ILE A 113 2.38 -12.20 -10.60
CA ILE A 113 3.33 -13.18 -10.08
C ILE A 113 3.86 -12.65 -8.76
N ILE A 114 3.56 -13.34 -7.67
CA ILE A 114 4.08 -13.05 -6.33
C ILE A 114 5.01 -14.19 -5.94
N GLY A 115 6.20 -13.87 -5.43
CA GLY A 115 7.03 -14.82 -4.71
C GLY A 115 7.52 -14.25 -3.38
N ASN A 116 7.42 -15.08 -2.34
CA ASN A 116 7.85 -14.80 -0.97
C ASN A 116 8.75 -15.95 -0.47
N ASP A 117 9.30 -15.82 0.73
CA ASP A 117 9.92 -16.89 1.52
C ASP A 117 10.88 -17.80 0.73
N ALA A 118 11.87 -17.18 0.06
CA ALA A 118 12.89 -17.81 -0.76
C ALA A 118 12.36 -18.74 -1.88
N SER A 119 11.17 -18.46 -2.41
CA SER A 119 10.61 -19.17 -3.56
C SER A 119 11.40 -18.89 -4.86
N LYS A 120 11.28 -19.82 -5.82
CA LYS A 120 11.78 -19.64 -7.19
C LYS A 120 10.67 -19.82 -8.23
N ILE A 121 10.48 -18.81 -9.09
CA ILE A 121 9.42 -18.80 -10.11
C ILE A 121 10.02 -18.53 -11.50
N ASN A 122 9.80 -19.43 -12.45
CA ASN A 122 10.30 -19.31 -13.83
C ASN A 122 9.12 -19.17 -14.80
N ILE A 123 9.09 -18.11 -15.60
CA ILE A 123 8.03 -17.85 -16.58
C ILE A 123 8.63 -17.84 -17.99
N ASN A 124 8.02 -18.59 -18.91
CA ASN A 124 8.26 -18.50 -20.35
C ASN A 124 6.90 -18.35 -21.05
N ALA A 125 6.59 -17.12 -21.48
CA ALA A 125 5.28 -16.81 -22.06
C ALA A 125 5.31 -15.54 -22.94
N THR A 126 4.29 -15.42 -23.80
CA THR A 126 3.93 -14.16 -24.45
C THR A 126 2.66 -13.61 -23.82
N LEU A 127 2.76 -12.44 -23.19
CA LEU A 127 1.72 -11.85 -22.32
C LEU A 127 1.35 -10.43 -22.77
N GLU A 128 0.27 -9.88 -22.22
CA GLU A 128 -0.06 -8.46 -22.39
C GLU A 128 0.44 -7.65 -21.20
N ASN A 129 -0.09 -7.88 -20.00
CA ASN A 129 0.27 -7.10 -18.81
C ASN A 129 0.80 -8.03 -17.72
N VAL A 130 1.98 -7.75 -17.17
CA VAL A 130 2.66 -8.59 -16.17
C VAL A 130 3.00 -7.76 -14.93
N VAL A 131 2.39 -8.10 -13.79
CA VAL A 131 2.78 -7.58 -12.47
C VAL A 131 3.67 -8.62 -11.79
N VAL A 132 4.77 -8.17 -11.19
CA VAL A 132 5.73 -9.03 -10.49
C VAL A 132 6.06 -8.41 -9.13
N GLU A 133 5.83 -9.15 -8.05
CA GLU A 133 6.28 -8.78 -6.70
C GLU A 133 7.21 -9.88 -6.15
N GLY A 134 8.45 -9.51 -5.83
CA GLY A 134 9.43 -10.40 -5.20
C GLY A 134 9.81 -9.90 -3.81
N ASN A 135 9.37 -10.62 -2.78
CA ASN A 135 9.65 -10.38 -1.37
C ASN A 135 10.54 -11.50 -0.79
N ASP A 136 11.17 -11.24 0.35
CA ASP A 136 11.82 -12.25 1.21
C ASP A 136 12.75 -13.23 0.48
N ALA A 137 13.83 -12.70 -0.12
CA ALA A 137 14.89 -13.43 -0.83
C ALA A 137 14.43 -14.32 -2.01
N THR A 138 13.28 -13.99 -2.61
CA THR A 138 12.71 -14.68 -3.78
C THR A 138 13.55 -14.49 -5.05
N ARG A 139 13.54 -15.48 -5.96
CA ARG A 139 14.10 -15.36 -7.31
C ARG A 139 13.08 -15.63 -8.41
N ILE A 140 12.87 -14.66 -9.30
CA ILE A 140 11.93 -14.77 -10.43
C ILE A 140 12.69 -14.65 -11.76
N GLU A 141 12.59 -15.67 -12.60
CA GLU A 141 13.21 -15.72 -13.94
C GLU A 141 12.13 -15.51 -15.02
N LEU A 142 12.25 -14.45 -15.83
CA LEU A 142 11.26 -14.02 -16.81
C LEU A 142 11.80 -14.11 -18.24
N SER A 143 11.15 -14.93 -19.07
CA SER A 143 11.53 -15.14 -20.48
C SER A 143 10.34 -15.01 -21.43
N GLY A 144 10.62 -14.64 -22.69
CA GLY A 144 9.61 -14.43 -23.73
C GLY A 144 9.33 -12.94 -23.99
N SER A 145 8.07 -12.51 -23.96
CA SER A 145 7.71 -11.12 -24.26
C SER A 145 6.41 -10.64 -23.63
N CYS A 146 6.31 -9.34 -23.38
CA CYS A 146 5.06 -8.72 -22.94
C CYS A 146 4.87 -7.29 -23.46
N LYS A 147 3.62 -6.81 -23.41
CA LYS A 147 3.29 -5.42 -23.77
C LYS A 147 3.64 -4.45 -22.64
N SER A 148 3.52 -4.88 -21.38
CA SER A 148 3.98 -4.09 -20.25
C SER A 148 4.35 -4.97 -19.07
N LEU A 149 5.44 -4.60 -18.40
CA LEU A 149 6.02 -5.27 -17.24
C LEU A 149 6.15 -4.26 -16.09
N ASN A 150 5.63 -4.59 -14.91
CA ASN A 150 5.85 -3.85 -13.67
C ASN A 150 6.45 -4.77 -12.63
N ILE A 151 7.59 -4.39 -12.08
CA ILE A 151 8.35 -5.20 -11.14
C ILE A 151 8.58 -4.39 -9.87
N LYS A 152 8.17 -4.96 -8.73
CA LYS A 152 8.50 -4.49 -7.39
C LYS A 152 9.36 -5.54 -6.70
N THR A 153 10.47 -5.12 -6.12
CA THR A 153 11.35 -6.01 -5.34
C THR A 153 11.84 -5.36 -4.05
N ASN A 154 11.92 -6.17 -3.00
CA ASN A 154 12.37 -5.81 -1.66
C ASN A 154 13.11 -7.01 -1.02
N ASP A 155 13.65 -6.81 0.18
CA ASP A 155 14.16 -7.89 1.05
C ASP A 155 15.09 -8.90 0.34
N ALA A 156 16.11 -8.38 -0.34
CA ALA A 156 17.14 -9.12 -1.09
C ALA A 156 16.65 -10.01 -2.26
N SER A 157 15.45 -9.78 -2.78
CA SER A 157 14.90 -10.52 -3.92
C SER A 157 15.56 -10.17 -5.26
N LEU A 158 15.54 -11.12 -6.21
CA LEU A 158 16.10 -10.99 -7.56
C LEU A 158 15.04 -11.27 -8.62
N VAL A 159 14.83 -10.35 -9.57
CA VAL A 159 13.98 -10.57 -10.74
C VAL A 159 14.79 -10.34 -12.01
N GLU A 160 15.00 -11.38 -12.80
CA GLU A 160 15.90 -11.34 -13.96
C GLU A 160 15.34 -12.05 -15.19
N GLY A 161 15.88 -11.76 -16.38
CA GLY A 161 15.71 -12.58 -17.58
C GLY A 161 15.64 -11.80 -18.89
N ASP A 162 15.43 -12.53 -19.99
CA ASP A 162 15.44 -11.98 -21.36
C ASP A 162 14.06 -11.50 -21.84
N MET A 163 13.02 -11.58 -21.00
CA MET A 163 11.67 -11.11 -21.36
C MET A 163 11.70 -9.66 -21.84
N THR A 164 11.39 -9.46 -23.12
CA THR A 164 11.35 -8.14 -23.74
C THR A 164 9.99 -7.49 -23.50
N SER A 165 10.00 -6.28 -22.95
CA SER A 165 8.81 -5.49 -22.64
C SER A 165 8.73 -4.22 -23.49
N ASP A 166 7.52 -3.83 -23.91
CA ASP A 166 7.29 -2.56 -24.61
C ASP A 166 7.37 -1.37 -23.63
N TYR A 167 6.57 -1.44 -22.55
CA TYR A 167 6.52 -0.45 -21.47
C TYR A 167 6.94 -1.08 -20.14
N LEU A 168 8.11 -0.70 -19.63
CA LEU A 168 8.69 -1.22 -18.40
C LEU A 168 8.59 -0.23 -17.24
N PHE A 169 8.21 -0.73 -16.06
CA PHE A 169 8.24 -0.03 -14.79
C PHE A 169 8.97 -0.89 -13.76
N GLY A 170 10.02 -0.39 -13.13
CA GLY A 170 10.83 -1.14 -12.17
C GLY A 170 11.04 -0.38 -10.88
N LYS A 171 10.69 -0.99 -9.73
CA LYS A 171 10.90 -0.40 -8.40
C LYS A 171 11.66 -1.37 -7.51
N SER A 172 12.85 -0.99 -7.08
CA SER A 172 13.71 -1.80 -6.22
C SER A 172 13.94 -1.09 -4.87
N TYR A 173 13.87 -1.88 -3.80
CA TYR A 173 13.99 -1.44 -2.40
C TYR A 173 15.02 -2.32 -1.66
N ASP A 174 15.52 -1.86 -0.52
CA ASP A 174 16.47 -2.57 0.34
C ASP A 174 17.78 -2.98 -0.37
N VAL A 175 17.97 -4.27 -0.65
CA VAL A 175 19.15 -4.87 -1.32
C VAL A 175 18.73 -5.78 -2.48
N SER A 176 17.59 -5.44 -3.10
CA SER A 176 17.02 -6.21 -4.22
C SER A 176 17.68 -5.89 -5.57
N ASN A 177 17.49 -6.76 -6.56
CA ASN A 177 18.07 -6.62 -7.90
C ASN A 177 17.03 -6.91 -8.99
N ILE A 178 17.00 -6.08 -10.05
CA ILE A 178 16.16 -6.28 -11.24
C ILE A 178 17.06 -6.27 -12.50
N LYS A 179 16.93 -7.26 -13.40
CA LYS A 179 17.79 -7.40 -14.59
C LYS A 179 17.05 -7.89 -15.84
N ILE A 180 16.59 -6.97 -16.69
CA ILE A 180 15.51 -7.23 -17.68
C ILE A 180 15.63 -6.36 -18.96
N ALA A 181 14.89 -6.69 -20.01
CA ALA A 181 14.90 -5.97 -21.30
C ALA A 181 13.68 -5.04 -21.50
N GLY A 182 13.94 -3.75 -21.71
CA GLY A 182 12.98 -2.77 -22.23
C GLY A 182 13.10 -2.60 -23.75
N SER A 183 12.12 -1.97 -24.40
CA SER A 183 12.19 -1.75 -25.85
C SER A 183 11.49 -0.50 -26.41
N LYS A 184 10.61 0.18 -25.67
CA LYS A 184 10.02 1.47 -26.08
C LYS A 184 10.00 2.53 -24.99
N PHE A 185 9.67 2.15 -23.76
CA PHE A 185 9.63 3.05 -22.61
C PHE A 185 10.08 2.30 -21.36
N VAL A 186 10.88 2.98 -20.52
CA VAL A 186 11.37 2.46 -19.24
C VAL A 186 11.29 3.56 -18.20
N ASP A 187 10.68 3.26 -17.05
CA ASP A 187 10.61 4.12 -15.87
C ASP A 187 11.09 3.31 -14.65
N THR A 188 12.03 3.85 -13.88
CA THR A 188 12.73 3.09 -12.83
C THR A 188 12.99 3.91 -11.57
N GLU A 189 12.66 3.32 -10.42
CA GLU A 189 12.86 3.88 -9.09
C GLU A 189 13.76 2.94 -8.28
N ILE A 190 14.94 3.42 -7.89
CA ILE A 190 15.92 2.68 -7.08
C ILE A 190 15.99 3.32 -5.70
N ASN A 191 15.73 2.55 -4.65
CA ASN A 191 15.85 2.96 -3.26
C ASN A 191 16.92 2.13 -2.53
N ASP A 192 17.46 2.69 -1.45
CA ASP A 192 18.42 2.07 -0.53
C ASP A 192 19.73 1.57 -1.20
N GLN A 193 20.01 0.27 -1.18
CA GLN A 193 21.19 -0.37 -1.77
C GLN A 193 20.81 -1.36 -2.90
N SER A 194 19.62 -1.18 -3.47
CA SER A 194 19.12 -1.99 -4.58
C SER A 194 19.69 -1.55 -5.94
N ASN A 195 19.46 -2.35 -6.99
CA ASN A 195 20.01 -2.09 -8.32
C ASN A 195 19.08 -2.55 -9.46
N ILE A 196 19.06 -1.83 -10.58
CA ILE A 196 18.30 -2.17 -11.79
C ILE A 196 19.21 -2.10 -13.02
N GLU A 197 19.39 -3.24 -13.71
CA GLU A 197 20.17 -3.36 -14.93
C GLU A 197 19.25 -3.58 -16.14
N ILE A 198 19.26 -2.65 -17.09
CA ILE A 198 18.47 -2.73 -18.31
C ILE A 198 19.31 -3.39 -19.41
N LEU A 199 18.99 -4.64 -19.76
CA LEU A 199 19.72 -5.47 -20.73
C LEU A 199 19.68 -4.94 -22.17
N LYS A 200 18.73 -4.05 -22.46
CA LYS A 200 18.53 -3.42 -23.77
C LYS A 200 17.82 -2.09 -23.58
N ASP A 201 18.50 -1.01 -23.92
CA ASP A 201 17.98 0.35 -23.81
C ASP A 201 17.17 0.72 -25.08
N PRO A 202 15.95 1.29 -25.00
CA PRO A 202 15.32 1.93 -26.14
C PRO A 202 16.23 3.03 -26.72
N ALA A 203 16.44 3.02 -28.04
CA ALA A 203 17.36 3.95 -28.69
C ALA A 203 16.96 5.42 -28.45
N VAL A 204 17.83 6.15 -27.76
CA VAL A 204 17.66 7.58 -27.46
C VAL A 204 17.52 8.38 -28.76
N PRO A 205 16.42 9.14 -28.97
CA PRO A 205 16.33 10.07 -30.08
C PRO A 205 17.33 11.22 -29.85
N GLU A 206 18.19 11.50 -30.84
CA GLU A 206 19.07 12.67 -30.75
C GLU A 206 18.23 13.96 -30.65
N PRO A 207 18.62 14.91 -29.77
CA PRO A 207 17.94 16.20 -29.68
C PRO A 207 18.24 17.02 -30.95
N ALA A 208 17.23 17.17 -31.82
CA ALA A 208 17.31 18.02 -33.00
C ALA A 208 17.64 19.48 -32.60
N PRO A 209 18.45 20.21 -33.39
CA PRO A 209 18.78 21.61 -33.10
C PRO A 209 17.54 22.50 -32.98
N SER A 210 17.57 23.42 -32.01
CA SER A 210 16.42 24.26 -31.67
C SER A 210 16.26 25.47 -32.58
N ASP A 211 15.71 25.27 -33.78
CA ASP A 211 15.12 26.33 -34.60
C ASP A 211 13.59 26.24 -34.58
N ILE A 212 12.93 27.35 -34.25
CA ILE A 212 11.48 27.40 -34.03
C ILE A 212 10.77 27.60 -35.37
N ILE A 213 10.17 26.53 -35.90
CA ILE A 213 9.15 26.59 -36.95
C ILE A 213 7.99 25.70 -36.52
N GLU A 214 6.80 26.30 -36.32
CA GLU A 214 5.60 25.52 -36.05
C GLU A 214 5.25 24.65 -37.28
N PRO A 215 5.04 23.33 -37.13
CA PRO A 215 4.68 22.46 -38.24
C PRO A 215 3.24 22.75 -38.68
N LYS A 216 3.13 23.63 -39.68
CA LYS A 216 1.87 23.94 -40.36
C LYS A 216 1.31 22.65 -40.98
N VAL A 217 0.21 22.15 -40.43
CA VAL A 217 -0.44 20.92 -40.91
C VAL A 217 -0.83 21.13 -42.38
N PRO A 218 -0.43 20.23 -43.31
CA PRO A 218 -0.95 20.27 -44.66
C PRO A 218 -2.45 19.95 -44.65
N GLU A 219 -3.23 20.83 -45.27
CA GLU A 219 -4.45 20.40 -45.95
C GLU A 219 -4.05 19.50 -47.16
N ASP A 220 -5.03 18.94 -47.87
CA ASP A 220 -4.82 18.13 -49.10
C ASP A 220 -4.31 16.67 -48.95
N VAL A 221 -4.84 15.90 -47.97
CA VAL A 221 -5.04 14.44 -48.16
C VAL A 221 -6.44 14.01 -47.69
N TYR A 222 -7.45 14.31 -48.51
CA TYR A 222 -8.73 13.60 -48.45
C TYR A 222 -8.59 12.23 -49.13
N ILE A 223 -8.96 11.16 -48.42
CA ILE A 223 -9.31 9.88 -49.03
C ILE A 223 -10.78 9.64 -48.71
N GLU A 224 -11.66 9.89 -49.70
CA GLU A 224 -13.02 9.38 -49.64
C GLU A 224 -12.97 7.85 -49.68
N GLY A 225 -13.60 7.22 -48.71
CA GLY A 225 -13.46 5.78 -48.48
C GLY A 225 -14.52 5.26 -47.51
N ASN A 226 -15.79 5.48 -47.82
CA ASN A 226 -16.89 4.92 -47.05
C ASN A 226 -16.81 3.38 -47.05
N VAL A 227 -16.52 2.83 -45.88
CA VAL A 227 -16.72 1.41 -45.57
C VAL A 227 -17.60 1.40 -44.33
N ASP A 228 -18.86 1.02 -44.51
CA ASP A 228 -19.85 1.04 -43.44
C ASP A 228 -19.47 0.08 -42.32
N LEU A 229 -19.16 0.63 -41.14
CA LEU A 229 -18.82 -0.11 -39.93
C LEU A 229 -19.91 0.10 -38.87
N ASP A 230 -20.63 -0.99 -38.59
CA ASP A 230 -21.75 -1.12 -37.64
C ASP A 230 -21.94 0.00 -36.59
N GLU A 231 -23.13 0.62 -36.60
CA GLU A 231 -23.58 1.59 -35.57
C GLU A 231 -23.48 1.06 -34.12
N ASN A 232 -23.40 -0.26 -33.96
CA ASN A 232 -23.23 -0.92 -32.66
C ASN A 232 -21.86 -0.63 -32.01
N ILE A 233 -20.81 -0.32 -32.77
CA ILE A 233 -19.46 -0.03 -32.25
C ILE A 233 -19.37 1.39 -31.66
N GLU A 234 -20.11 2.35 -32.23
CA GLU A 234 -20.16 3.75 -31.80
C GLU A 234 -20.59 3.93 -30.33
N LYS A 235 -21.54 3.10 -29.86
CA LYS A 235 -22.13 3.22 -28.51
C LYS A 235 -21.17 2.86 -27.37
N TRP A 236 -20.13 2.05 -27.60
CA TRP A 236 -19.15 1.70 -26.57
C TRP A 236 -18.02 2.73 -26.41
N ASN A 237 -17.64 3.45 -27.47
CA ASN A 237 -16.51 4.39 -27.44
C ASN A 237 -16.82 5.77 -26.83
N LYS A 238 -18.08 6.08 -26.51
CA LYS A 238 -18.50 7.41 -26.00
C LYS A 238 -18.54 7.54 -24.46
N LYS A 239 -17.92 6.61 -23.73
CA LYS A 239 -17.50 6.81 -22.32
C LYS A 239 -15.97 6.94 -22.21
N LYS A 240 -15.41 8.07 -22.64
CA LYS A 240 -14.06 8.48 -22.18
C LYS A 240 -14.11 8.59 -20.66
N MET A 241 -13.41 7.70 -19.96
CA MET A 241 -13.33 7.73 -18.50
C MET A 241 -12.55 8.98 -18.08
N LYS A 242 -13.26 10.03 -17.66
CA LYS A 242 -12.66 11.30 -17.23
C LYS A 242 -11.85 11.03 -15.96
N TRP A 243 -10.53 10.93 -16.10
CA TRP A 243 -9.59 11.04 -15.00
C TRP A 243 -9.72 12.46 -14.41
N TRP A 244 -10.57 12.59 -13.40
CA TRP A 244 -10.52 13.72 -12.50
C TRP A 244 -9.30 13.54 -11.58
N PRO A 245 -8.56 14.61 -11.22
CA PRO A 245 -7.58 14.52 -10.16
C PRO A 245 -8.28 14.05 -8.88
N ALA A 246 -7.70 13.07 -8.20
CA ALA A 246 -8.22 12.58 -6.93
C ALA A 246 -7.95 13.64 -5.85
N GLN A 247 -8.92 14.55 -5.65
CA GLN A 247 -8.85 15.65 -4.67
C GLN A 247 -8.90 15.11 -3.23
N ARG A 248 -7.83 14.44 -2.81
CA ARG A 248 -7.60 13.86 -1.48
C ARG A 248 -7.29 14.97 -0.47
N VAL A 249 -7.75 14.78 0.76
CA VAL A 249 -7.64 15.77 1.86
C VAL A 249 -7.35 15.12 3.21
N TRP A 250 -7.50 13.80 3.29
CA TRP A 250 -7.13 12.96 4.42
C TRP A 250 -6.09 11.92 3.98
N ALA A 251 -6.31 11.23 2.85
CA ALA A 251 -5.43 10.15 2.40
C ALA A 251 -4.00 10.65 2.07
N GLY A 252 -3.01 10.05 2.72
CA GLY A 252 -1.61 10.46 2.63
C GLY A 252 -0.76 10.09 3.86
N PHE A 253 0.52 10.44 3.79
CA PHE A 253 1.43 10.52 4.93
C PHE A 253 1.51 11.98 5.40
N GLU A 254 1.27 12.23 6.67
CA GLU A 254 1.31 13.57 7.25
C GLU A 254 2.24 13.62 8.48
N MET A 255 2.88 14.76 8.70
CA MET A 255 3.76 15.01 9.84
C MET A 255 3.32 16.24 10.61
N SER A 256 3.41 16.18 11.94
CA SER A 256 2.96 17.23 12.84
C SER A 256 3.90 17.44 14.02
N ILE A 257 3.89 18.66 14.55
CA ILE A 257 4.38 18.96 15.89
C ILE A 257 3.23 18.66 16.86
N VAL A 258 3.54 17.91 17.91
CA VAL A 258 2.57 17.50 18.94
C VAL A 258 2.91 18.16 20.28
N GLY A 259 1.88 18.44 21.08
CA GLY A 259 2.07 18.93 22.44
C GLY A 259 0.93 18.56 23.38
N LEU A 260 1.10 18.95 24.64
CA LEU A 260 0.10 18.82 25.70
C LEU A 260 -0.27 20.22 26.20
N SER A 261 -1.52 20.40 26.62
CA SER A 261 -1.94 21.61 27.34
C SER A 261 -3.17 21.38 28.21
N ASN A 262 -3.44 22.31 29.12
CA ASN A 262 -4.61 22.26 30.00
C ASN A 262 -5.86 22.90 29.35
N LYS A 263 -5.69 23.78 28.35
CA LYS A 263 -6.79 24.40 27.59
C LYS A 263 -6.49 24.55 26.10
N PHE A 264 -7.54 24.77 25.32
CA PHE A 264 -7.43 25.16 23.92
C PHE A 264 -6.64 26.48 23.77
N LEU A 265 -5.83 26.61 22.72
CA LEU A 265 -4.86 27.69 22.45
C LEU A 265 -3.68 27.82 23.44
N GLU A 266 -3.58 27.01 24.49
CA GLU A 266 -2.34 26.84 25.25
C GLU A 266 -1.44 25.79 24.56
N PHE A 267 -0.14 26.05 24.42
CA PHE A 267 0.83 25.18 23.74
C PHE A 267 1.69 24.31 24.67
N GLN A 268 1.61 24.53 25.98
CA GLN A 268 2.33 23.76 27.01
C GLN A 268 1.43 23.61 28.25
N PRO A 269 1.68 22.62 29.12
CA PRO A 269 1.07 22.54 30.44
C PRO A 269 1.37 23.77 31.31
N ASP A 270 0.52 24.02 32.30
CA ASP A 270 0.61 25.13 33.24
C ASP A 270 1.77 24.98 34.27
N GLN A 271 1.77 25.81 35.34
CA GLN A 271 2.75 25.70 36.41
C GLN A 271 2.49 24.51 37.36
N ASN A 272 1.24 24.07 37.51
CA ASN A 272 0.88 22.92 38.33
C ASN A 272 1.36 21.60 37.70
N HIS A 273 1.45 21.58 36.36
CA HIS A 273 1.86 20.43 35.56
C HIS A 273 3.27 20.59 34.95
N ASP A 274 4.19 21.31 35.60
CA ASP A 274 5.53 21.60 35.04
C ASP A 274 6.31 20.34 34.64
N LEU A 275 6.22 19.28 35.44
CA LEU A 275 6.85 17.98 35.14
C LEU A 275 6.33 17.31 33.85
N TRP A 276 5.13 17.68 33.37
CA TRP A 276 4.54 17.19 32.12
C TRP A 276 4.93 18.01 30.88
N LYS A 277 5.68 19.12 31.03
CA LYS A 277 6.11 19.95 29.90
C LYS A 277 6.96 19.16 28.92
N LEU A 278 6.72 19.41 27.63
CA LEU A 278 7.38 18.69 26.55
C LEU A 278 8.47 19.56 25.92
N ASP A 279 9.62 18.96 25.63
CA ASP A 279 10.63 19.59 24.80
C ASP A 279 10.18 19.55 23.33
N GLN A 280 10.54 20.60 22.58
CA GLN A 280 10.08 20.77 21.21
C GLN A 280 11.28 20.79 20.24
N PRO A 281 11.23 20.06 19.11
CA PRO A 281 10.07 19.35 18.57
C PRO A 281 9.80 17.99 19.24
N SER A 282 8.60 17.84 19.78
CA SER A 282 7.90 16.57 19.92
C SER A 282 7.10 16.35 18.63
N VAL A 283 7.19 15.16 18.04
CA VAL A 283 6.71 14.91 16.66
C VAL A 283 5.63 13.83 16.63
N SER A 284 4.69 13.94 15.70
CA SER A 284 3.65 12.94 15.46
C SER A 284 3.48 12.65 13.98
N PHE A 285 3.40 11.35 13.67
CA PHE A 285 3.37 10.78 12.32
C PHE A 285 1.99 10.19 12.02
N HIS A 286 1.43 10.49 10.86
CA HIS A 286 0.09 10.10 10.45
C HIS A 286 0.16 9.30 9.14
N VAL A 287 -0.45 8.12 9.10
CA VAL A 287 -0.53 7.26 7.90
C VAL A 287 -2.01 7.00 7.61
N ASN A 288 -2.55 7.74 6.64
CA ASN A 288 -3.97 7.79 6.33
C ASN A 288 -4.26 6.95 5.08
N LEU A 289 -4.39 5.63 5.27
CA LEU A 289 -4.48 4.65 4.20
C LEU A 289 -5.70 4.81 3.28
N PHE A 290 -6.85 5.20 3.84
CA PHE A 290 -8.12 5.19 3.11
C PHE A 290 -8.92 6.47 3.33
N GLU A 291 -9.59 6.92 2.27
CA GLU A 291 -10.49 8.07 2.25
C GLU A 291 -11.68 7.75 1.34
N HIS A 292 -12.90 8.15 1.75
CA HIS A 292 -14.11 8.06 0.97
C HIS A 292 -14.90 9.37 1.05
N LYS A 293 -15.28 9.94 -0.09
CA LYS A 293 -16.02 11.21 -0.19
C LYS A 293 -17.45 11.01 -0.67
N PHE A 294 -18.41 11.20 0.22
CA PHE A 294 -19.83 11.27 -0.11
C PHE A 294 -20.20 12.71 -0.50
N LYS A 295 -20.97 12.90 -1.58
CA LYS A 295 -21.40 14.24 -2.03
C LYS A 295 -22.65 14.68 -1.27
N LEU A 296 -22.61 15.82 -0.59
CA LEU A 296 -23.76 16.36 0.15
C LEU A 296 -24.54 17.34 -0.73
N GLY A 297 -25.32 16.77 -1.66
CA GLY A 297 -26.19 17.50 -2.59
C GLY A 297 -25.47 18.33 -3.67
N THR A 298 -24.17 18.62 -3.51
CA THR A 298 -23.37 19.43 -4.43
C THR A 298 -21.98 18.83 -4.65
N GLU A 299 -21.26 19.27 -5.68
CA GLU A 299 -19.83 18.95 -5.87
C GLU A 299 -18.90 19.76 -4.96
N TYR A 300 -19.40 20.85 -4.38
CA TYR A 300 -18.63 21.78 -3.55
C TYR A 300 -18.52 21.26 -2.11
N LEU A 301 -19.63 20.79 -1.53
CA LEU A 301 -19.70 20.22 -0.18
C LEU A 301 -19.72 18.69 -0.21
N LYS A 302 -18.74 18.06 0.43
CA LYS A 302 -18.62 16.60 0.57
C LYS A 302 -18.48 16.23 2.04
N PHE A 303 -19.00 15.07 2.44
CA PHE A 303 -18.64 14.42 3.69
C PHE A 303 -17.50 13.45 3.44
N VAL A 304 -16.47 13.49 4.28
CA VAL A 304 -15.25 12.66 4.14
C VAL A 304 -15.09 11.79 5.37
N THR A 305 -14.91 10.51 5.13
CA THR A 305 -14.50 9.53 6.14
C THR A 305 -13.35 8.69 5.61
N GLY A 306 -12.76 7.82 6.43
CA GLY A 306 -11.55 7.12 6.07
C GLY A 306 -11.01 6.24 7.19
N LEU A 307 -9.75 5.85 7.05
CA LEU A 307 -8.97 5.16 8.08
C LEU A 307 -7.55 5.73 8.09
N GLY A 308 -7.01 5.93 9.29
CA GLY A 308 -5.61 6.31 9.48
C GLY A 308 -5.02 5.78 10.78
N PHE A 309 -3.72 5.99 10.94
CA PHE A 309 -2.95 5.63 12.13
C PHE A 309 -2.08 6.83 12.52
N GLN A 310 -2.07 7.21 13.80
CA GLN A 310 -1.24 8.28 14.34
C GLN A 310 -0.28 7.72 15.40
N TRP A 311 0.98 8.15 15.35
CA TRP A 311 2.01 7.85 16.36
C TRP A 311 2.63 9.12 16.92
N ASP A 312 2.25 9.47 18.15
CA ASP A 312 2.78 10.62 18.88
C ASP A 312 4.07 10.26 19.61
N VAL A 313 5.11 11.07 19.47
CA VAL A 313 6.38 10.95 20.21
C VAL A 313 6.55 12.18 21.10
N LEU A 314 5.94 12.11 22.29
CA LEU A 314 5.97 13.15 23.32
C LEU A 314 7.30 13.07 24.07
N ARG A 315 8.22 14.01 23.84
CA ARG A 315 9.50 14.09 24.55
C ARG A 315 9.35 14.98 25.77
N PHE A 316 9.49 14.44 26.97
CA PHE A 316 9.46 15.23 28.20
C PHE A 316 10.67 16.17 28.25
N LYS A 317 10.44 17.40 28.75
CA LYS A 317 11.49 18.40 28.98
C LYS A 317 12.31 18.11 30.24
N ASN A 318 11.66 17.52 31.24
CA ASN A 318 12.23 17.21 32.54
C ASN A 318 12.62 15.72 32.62
N ASP A 319 13.60 15.41 33.47
CA ASP A 319 14.05 14.03 33.72
C ASP A 319 13.11 13.32 34.69
N VAL A 320 12.02 12.80 34.12
CA VAL A 320 10.88 12.23 34.85
C VAL A 320 10.55 10.81 34.41
N THR A 321 9.90 10.05 35.29
CA THR A 321 9.37 8.73 35.01
C THR A 321 7.89 8.63 35.37
N LEU A 322 7.16 7.75 34.68
CA LEU A 322 5.74 7.50 34.92
C LEU A 322 5.56 6.32 35.88
N ASN A 323 5.21 6.63 37.12
CA ASN A 323 4.84 5.65 38.12
C ASN A 323 3.40 5.20 37.90
N ASN A 324 3.22 4.04 37.27
CA ASN A 324 1.93 3.43 37.00
C ASN A 324 1.47 2.61 38.21
N THR A 325 0.71 3.22 39.13
CA THR A 325 0.18 2.55 40.33
C THR A 325 -1.07 1.70 39.99
N ARG A 326 -1.83 1.24 40.99
CA ARG A 326 -3.11 0.56 40.73
C ARG A 326 -4.16 1.54 40.19
N ASP A 327 -4.31 2.68 40.85
CA ASP A 327 -5.49 3.54 40.73
C ASP A 327 -5.21 4.88 40.00
N LYS A 328 -3.94 5.19 39.74
CA LYS A 328 -3.47 6.39 39.02
C LYS A 328 -2.09 6.24 38.38
N VAL A 329 -1.80 7.06 37.38
CA VAL A 329 -0.42 7.37 36.95
C VAL A 329 0.07 8.65 37.62
N GLU A 330 1.32 8.65 38.09
CA GLU A 330 1.99 9.84 38.62
C GLU A 330 3.30 10.07 37.88
N ILE A 331 3.65 11.33 37.66
CA ILE A 331 4.94 11.73 37.10
C ILE A 331 5.88 12.09 38.25
N LEU A 332 7.02 11.41 38.32
CA LEU A 332 8.02 11.58 39.39
C LEU A 332 9.38 11.93 38.77
N PRO A 333 10.26 12.67 39.45
CA PRO A 333 11.65 12.79 39.04
C PRO A 333 12.33 11.42 38.86
N SER A 334 13.25 11.32 37.91
CA SER A 334 13.98 10.08 37.61
C SER A 334 14.75 9.58 38.84
N PRO A 335 14.55 8.31 39.28
CA PRO A 335 15.31 7.75 40.40
C PRO A 335 16.78 7.45 40.05
N TYR A 336 17.17 7.60 38.77
CA TYR A 336 18.51 7.31 38.26
C TYR A 336 19.44 8.53 38.25
N GLY A 337 18.99 9.69 38.73
CA GLY A 337 19.73 10.96 38.67
C GLY A 337 19.48 11.75 37.39
N SER A 338 20.10 12.93 37.32
CA SER A 338 19.74 14.07 36.46
C SER A 338 20.26 14.01 35.00
N GLU A 339 20.39 12.81 34.42
CA GLU A 339 20.88 12.64 33.04
C GLU A 339 20.12 11.55 32.23
N LEU A 340 18.82 11.76 31.96
CA LEU A 340 18.08 11.01 30.95
C LEU A 340 18.34 11.56 29.55
N LYS A 341 19.19 10.87 28.77
CA LYS A 341 19.51 11.24 27.38
C LYS A 341 18.28 11.23 26.45
N LYS A 342 17.29 10.40 26.76
CA LYS A 342 15.98 10.34 26.09
C LYS A 342 14.91 10.03 27.13
N ASN A 343 13.75 10.68 26.99
CA ASN A 343 12.60 10.50 27.86
C ASN A 343 11.32 10.74 27.05
N ASN A 344 10.89 9.71 26.31
CA ASN A 344 9.85 9.83 25.29
C ASN A 344 8.67 8.91 25.62
N LEU A 345 7.50 9.49 25.89
CA LEU A 345 6.23 8.77 25.91
C LEU A 345 5.71 8.66 24.47
N VAL A 346 5.47 7.43 24.01
CA VAL A 346 4.97 7.17 22.66
C VAL A 346 3.55 6.61 22.73
N LEU A 347 2.65 7.24 21.97
CA LEU A 347 1.25 6.86 21.82
C LEU A 347 1.04 6.36 20.39
N GLY A 348 0.30 5.28 20.20
CA GLY A 348 -0.12 4.77 18.90
C GLY A 348 -1.63 4.57 18.87
N GLN A 349 -2.31 5.17 17.89
CA GLN A 349 -3.76 5.14 17.77
C GLN A 349 -4.25 4.91 16.33
N ILE A 350 -5.38 4.22 16.21
CA ILE A 350 -6.16 4.08 14.97
C ILE A 350 -7.18 5.23 14.93
N GLN A 351 -7.45 5.78 13.74
CA GLN A 351 -8.30 6.95 13.56
C GLN A 351 -9.33 6.79 12.43
N ILE A 352 -10.54 7.30 12.68
CA ILE A 352 -11.62 7.41 11.70
C ILE A 352 -12.04 8.90 11.64
N PRO A 353 -11.75 9.61 10.54
CA PRO A 353 -12.20 10.99 10.34
C PRO A 353 -13.69 11.05 9.99
N LEU A 354 -14.34 12.14 10.38
CA LEU A 354 -15.73 12.48 10.07
C LEU A 354 -15.77 14.00 9.76
N LEU A 355 -15.45 14.36 8.51
CA LEU A 355 -15.17 15.75 8.08
C LEU A 355 -16.18 16.27 7.06
N LEU A 356 -16.44 17.58 7.09
CA LEU A 356 -17.09 18.31 6.01
C LEU A 356 -16.02 19.02 5.18
N ASN A 357 -15.94 18.65 3.90
CA ASN A 357 -14.98 19.12 2.91
C ASN A 357 -15.64 20.14 1.98
N ILE A 358 -15.21 21.39 2.05
CA ILE A 358 -15.67 22.50 1.20
C ILE A 358 -14.59 22.79 0.15
N ASN A 359 -14.94 22.61 -1.12
CA ASN A 359 -14.06 22.80 -2.27
C ASN A 359 -14.46 24.06 -3.02
N THR A 360 -13.52 24.95 -3.34
CA THR A 360 -13.82 26.16 -4.15
C THR A 360 -13.88 25.87 -5.65
N LYS A 361 -13.09 24.92 -6.14
CA LYS A 361 -13.03 24.51 -7.56
C LYS A 361 -13.01 22.98 -7.68
N PRO A 362 -14.15 22.30 -7.46
CA PRO A 362 -14.26 20.87 -7.71
C PRO A 362 -13.70 20.49 -9.09
N GLN A 363 -13.03 19.34 -9.19
CA GLN A 363 -12.40 18.82 -10.42
C GLN A 363 -11.11 19.56 -10.89
N SER A 364 -10.65 20.62 -10.21
CA SER A 364 -9.36 21.27 -10.50
C SER A 364 -8.20 20.66 -9.71
N LYS A 365 -6.99 20.60 -10.31
CA LYS A 365 -5.73 20.29 -9.61
C LYS A 365 -5.34 21.40 -8.62
N TYR A 366 -5.72 22.65 -8.91
CA TYR A 366 -5.50 23.81 -8.04
C TYR A 366 -6.81 24.21 -7.32
N ASN A 367 -7.44 23.23 -6.68
CA ASN A 367 -8.63 23.44 -5.84
C ASN A 367 -8.20 23.87 -4.44
N PHE A 368 -8.60 25.05 -3.98
CA PHE A 368 -8.47 25.39 -2.57
C PHE A 368 -9.61 24.72 -1.78
N HIS A 369 -9.27 24.01 -0.71
CA HIS A 369 -10.20 23.30 0.15
C HIS A 369 -10.06 23.70 1.63
N ILE A 370 -11.20 23.63 2.32
CA ILE A 370 -11.32 23.73 3.76
C ILE A 370 -12.02 22.47 4.25
N ASP A 371 -11.45 21.81 5.25
CA ASP A 371 -12.05 20.66 5.91
C ASP A 371 -12.26 20.96 7.39
N GLY A 372 -13.39 20.57 7.95
CA GLY A 372 -13.68 20.73 9.37
C GLY A 372 -14.56 19.61 9.90
N GLY A 373 -14.27 19.12 11.11
CA GLY A 373 -15.04 18.05 11.72
C GLY A 373 -14.34 17.44 12.94
N VAL A 374 -14.57 16.14 13.13
CA VAL A 374 -13.95 15.37 14.23
C VAL A 374 -13.21 14.15 13.70
N VAL A 375 -12.24 13.67 14.47
CA VAL A 375 -11.54 12.40 14.26
C VAL A 375 -11.78 11.54 15.49
N VAL A 376 -12.32 10.34 15.32
CA VAL A 376 -12.52 9.38 16.41
C VAL A 376 -11.29 8.48 16.49
N GLY A 377 -10.65 8.42 17.65
CA GLY A 377 -9.41 7.69 17.90
C GLY A 377 -9.60 6.46 18.80
N TYR A 378 -8.77 5.44 18.59
CA TYR A 378 -8.57 4.34 19.54
C TYR A 378 -7.09 4.11 19.81
N ARG A 379 -6.63 4.40 21.04
CA ARG A 379 -5.24 4.24 21.49
C ARG A 379 -4.95 2.78 21.78
N PHE A 380 -4.19 2.13 20.89
CA PHE A 380 -3.89 0.70 20.95
C PHE A 380 -2.49 0.37 21.48
N LYS A 381 -1.57 1.35 21.53
CA LYS A 381 -0.17 1.12 21.95
C LYS A 381 0.38 2.30 22.74
N GLN A 382 0.95 2.01 23.91
CA GLN A 382 1.43 3.00 24.88
C GLN A 382 2.75 2.50 25.49
N PHE A 383 3.83 3.28 25.38
CA PHE A 383 5.11 2.92 26.00
C PHE A 383 5.98 4.14 26.30
N LEU A 384 6.71 4.10 27.42
CA LEU A 384 7.71 5.08 27.82
C LEU A 384 9.11 4.55 27.45
N LYS A 385 9.85 5.30 26.63
CA LYS A 385 11.26 5.03 26.28
C LYS A 385 12.18 5.97 27.04
N GLN A 386 13.00 5.41 27.92
CA GLN A 386 14.03 6.12 28.69
C GLN A 386 15.43 5.62 28.30
N SER A 387 16.44 6.47 28.46
CA SER A 387 17.84 6.10 28.20
C SER A 387 18.80 6.80 29.16
N VAL A 388 19.54 6.01 29.92
CA VAL A 388 20.44 6.46 30.99
C VAL A 388 21.90 6.33 30.54
N TYR A 389 22.74 7.32 30.83
CA TYR A 389 24.19 7.17 30.72
C TYR A 389 24.77 6.51 31.98
N THR A 390 25.59 5.49 31.79
CA THR A 390 26.48 4.98 32.86
C THR A 390 27.91 5.45 32.60
N ASN A 391 28.70 5.69 33.66
CA ASN A 391 30.05 6.28 33.64
C ASN A 391 31.09 5.64 32.68
N TYR A 392 30.79 4.48 32.10
CA TYR A 392 31.68 3.75 31.19
C TYR A 392 31.20 3.79 29.72
N LYS A 393 30.62 4.91 29.28
CA LYS A 393 30.07 5.17 27.92
C LYS A 393 28.88 4.30 27.48
N THR A 394 28.56 3.21 28.20
CA THR A 394 27.38 2.38 27.93
C THR A 394 26.09 3.17 28.17
N THR A 395 25.21 3.20 27.16
CA THR A 395 23.84 3.72 27.27
C THR A 395 22.89 2.56 27.51
N ILE A 396 22.20 2.54 28.65
CA ILE A 396 21.16 1.55 28.92
C ILE A 396 19.83 2.14 28.46
N GLN A 397 19.16 1.45 27.52
CA GLN A 397 17.81 1.82 27.07
C GLN A 397 16.77 0.99 27.81
N GLN A 398 15.80 1.64 28.43
CA GLN A 398 14.69 1.00 29.12
C GLN A 398 13.38 1.38 28.42
N THR A 399 12.61 0.39 28.00
CA THR A 399 11.26 0.60 27.45
C THR A 399 10.24 0.01 28.42
N SER A 400 9.42 0.86 29.03
CA SER A 400 8.32 0.45 29.91
C SER A 400 7.00 0.52 29.13
N SER A 401 6.39 -0.64 28.86
CA SER A 401 5.10 -0.71 28.17
C SER A 401 3.99 -0.92 29.21
N ALA A 402 3.11 0.07 29.37
CA ALA A 402 2.00 0.05 30.31
C ALA A 402 0.86 0.95 29.79
N GLN A 403 -0.33 0.81 30.36
CA GLN A 403 -1.51 1.60 29.93
C GLN A 403 -1.49 3.04 30.46
N PHE A 404 -0.68 3.34 31.50
CA PHE A 404 -0.50 4.67 32.09
C PHE A 404 -1.81 5.40 32.41
N HIS A 405 -2.88 4.66 32.75
CA HIS A 405 -4.23 5.16 33.04
C HIS A 405 -4.81 6.10 31.97
N GLN A 406 -4.35 5.96 30.72
CA GLN A 406 -4.79 6.78 29.60
C GLN A 406 -6.18 6.38 29.12
N ASN A 407 -6.86 7.34 28.48
CA ASN A 407 -8.16 7.14 27.87
C ASN A 407 -8.01 6.35 26.54
N PRO A 408 -8.55 5.13 26.42
CA PRO A 408 -8.37 4.29 25.23
C PRO A 408 -9.13 4.81 24.01
N PHE A 409 -10.16 5.63 24.19
CA PHE A 409 -10.91 6.28 23.11
C PHE A 409 -10.58 7.77 23.07
N ASP A 410 -10.53 8.34 21.87
CA ASP A 410 -10.40 9.79 21.69
C ASP A 410 -11.40 10.35 20.68
N VAL A 411 -11.62 11.66 20.76
CA VAL A 411 -12.37 12.45 19.79
C VAL A 411 -11.66 13.80 19.66
N SER A 412 -10.83 13.97 18.64
CA SER A 412 -10.18 15.24 18.33
C SER A 412 -11.05 16.09 17.43
N ALA A 413 -11.23 17.38 17.74
CA ALA A 413 -11.72 18.35 16.76
C ALA A 413 -10.60 18.69 15.78
N THR A 414 -10.91 18.86 14.48
CA THR A 414 -9.91 19.16 13.45
C THR A 414 -10.38 20.17 12.41
N VAL A 415 -9.41 20.92 11.90
CA VAL A 415 -9.52 21.76 10.69
C VAL A 415 -8.33 21.47 9.78
N ARG A 416 -8.58 21.34 8.47
CA ARG A 416 -7.53 21.37 7.43
C ARG A 416 -7.79 22.54 6.46
N LEU A 417 -6.70 23.09 5.92
CA LEU A 417 -6.69 24.11 4.86
C LEU A 417 -5.67 23.69 3.82
N GLY A 418 -6.02 23.68 2.53
CA GLY A 418 -5.12 23.13 1.52
C GLY A 418 -5.39 23.52 0.08
N VAL A 419 -4.50 23.08 -0.81
CA VAL A 419 -4.58 23.29 -2.26
C VAL A 419 -4.26 21.99 -3.00
N GLY A 420 -5.22 21.51 -3.78
CA GLY A 420 -5.11 20.29 -4.56
C GLY A 420 -5.19 19.05 -3.69
N GLU A 421 -4.02 18.54 -3.30
CA GLU A 421 -3.82 17.33 -2.48
C GLU A 421 -2.96 17.64 -1.24
N TRP A 422 -2.41 18.86 -1.12
CA TRP A 422 -1.56 19.29 -0.02
C TRP A 422 -2.37 20.08 1.00
N SER A 423 -2.28 19.72 2.28
CA SER A 423 -3.00 20.38 3.37
C SER A 423 -2.08 20.74 4.53
N VAL A 424 -2.40 21.84 5.22
CA VAL A 424 -1.98 22.10 6.60
C VAL A 424 -3.16 21.78 7.53
N PHE A 425 -2.90 21.23 8.70
CA PHE A 425 -3.95 20.78 9.62
C PHE A 425 -3.67 21.12 11.08
N GLY A 426 -4.75 21.28 11.84
CA GLY A 426 -4.74 21.32 13.30
C GLY A 426 -5.70 20.28 13.87
N MET A 427 -5.33 19.65 14.98
CA MET A 427 -6.16 18.77 15.79
C MET A 427 -6.04 19.12 17.27
N TYR A 428 -7.15 19.03 18.01
CA TYR A 428 -7.19 19.21 19.46
C TYR A 428 -8.12 18.16 20.07
N ASP A 429 -7.60 17.32 20.96
CA ASP A 429 -8.37 16.27 21.64
C ASP A 429 -9.42 16.92 22.55
N LEU A 430 -10.70 16.56 22.37
CA LEU A 430 -11.80 17.10 23.18
C LEU A 430 -11.89 16.42 24.56
N ALA A 431 -11.30 15.24 24.69
CA ALA A 431 -11.12 14.54 25.95
C ALA A 431 -9.69 14.73 26.48
N SER A 432 -9.51 14.52 27.79
CA SER A 432 -8.15 14.45 28.34
C SER A 432 -7.50 13.11 27.98
N LEU A 433 -6.18 13.14 27.78
CA LEU A 433 -5.34 11.97 27.54
C LEU A 433 -5.44 10.94 28.67
N TYR A 434 -5.71 11.38 29.90
CA TYR A 434 -5.84 10.52 31.08
C TYR A 434 -7.29 10.37 31.51
N LYS A 435 -7.62 9.20 32.05
CA LYS A 435 -8.95 8.96 32.62
C LYS A 435 -9.17 9.86 33.84
N LYS A 436 -10.44 10.23 34.05
CA LYS A 436 -10.86 11.16 35.11
C LYS A 436 -10.40 10.66 36.49
N ASN A 437 -9.61 11.49 37.18
CA ASN A 437 -8.99 11.25 38.49
C ASN A 437 -7.85 10.20 38.50
N GLU A 438 -7.54 9.54 37.39
CA GLU A 438 -6.44 8.56 37.30
C GLU A 438 -5.14 9.19 36.74
N GLY A 439 -5.16 10.47 36.37
CA GLY A 439 -4.01 11.24 35.87
C GLY A 439 -4.30 12.74 35.73
N PRO A 440 -3.37 13.55 35.18
CA PRO A 440 -3.54 14.99 35.03
C PRO A 440 -4.58 15.35 33.96
N GLN A 441 -5.21 16.52 34.09
CA GLN A 441 -6.12 17.05 33.06
C GLN A 441 -5.32 17.77 31.98
N LEU A 442 -4.79 16.97 31.05
CA LEU A 442 -4.06 17.42 29.86
C LEU A 442 -4.72 16.85 28.60
N ASN A 443 -4.82 17.66 27.55
CA ASN A 443 -5.32 17.29 26.24
C ASN A 443 -4.16 17.34 25.23
N VAL A 444 -4.18 16.50 24.20
CA VAL A 444 -3.17 16.52 23.14
C VAL A 444 -3.59 17.50 22.05
N TRP A 445 -2.61 18.21 21.48
CA TRP A 445 -2.80 19.03 20.29
C TRP A 445 -1.75 18.67 19.24
N ASN A 446 -2.13 18.74 17.96
CA ASN A 446 -1.26 18.49 16.81
C ASN A 446 -1.41 19.63 15.80
N ILE A 447 -0.30 20.11 15.25
CA ILE A 447 -0.28 21.05 14.11
C ILE A 447 0.70 20.50 13.08
N GLY A 448 0.25 20.29 11.85
CA GLY A 448 1.03 19.56 10.85
C GLY A 448 0.68 19.86 9.40
N VAL A 449 1.34 19.11 8.52
CA VAL A 449 1.21 19.20 7.07
C VAL A 449 1.20 17.81 6.43
N THR A 450 0.44 17.65 5.36
CA THR A 450 0.54 16.50 4.45
C THR A 450 1.92 16.54 3.77
N ILE A 451 2.65 15.43 3.79
CA ILE A 451 4.00 15.30 3.19
C ILE A 451 3.97 14.50 1.88
N ILE A 452 3.14 13.45 1.82
CA ILE A 452 2.94 12.63 0.60
C ILE A 452 1.45 12.29 0.48
N PRO A 453 0.68 12.92 -0.43
CA PRO A 453 -0.65 12.40 -0.79
C PRO A 453 -0.50 11.13 -1.65
N PHE A 454 -1.39 10.15 -1.47
CA PHE A 454 -1.42 8.91 -2.26
C PHE A 454 -2.85 8.44 -2.56
#